data_AF-A0A1E5L9T4-F1
#
_entry.id   AF-A0A1E5L9T4-F1
#
_cell.length_a   1.000
_cell.length_b   1.000
_cell.length_c   1.000
_cell.angle_alpha   90.00
_cell.angle_beta   90.00
_cell.angle_gamma   90.00
#
_symmetry.space_group_name_H-M   'P 1'
#
loop_
_entity.id
_entity.type
_entity.pdbx_description
1 polymer ?
#
loop_
_entity_poly.entity_id
_entity_poly.type
_entity_poly.pdbx_seq_one_letter_code
_entity_poly.pdbx_strand_id
1 'polypeptide(L)'
;MITKKNLQLLLFVTIFYINVIIYFSLLYVLFDLFNLGYIYDHYSTIEHQRQSLDIVTRSMYFSAITLFSTGYGDVTPFGLTKMIAMIQSMFGYILQASFILHFIKINFFHSRNSRGSF
;
A
#
# COMPACT_ATOMS: atom_id res chain seq x y z
N MET A 1 -21.73 7.64 -17.13
CA MET A 1 -20.90 6.99 -18.16
C MET A 1 -19.43 7.19 -17.79
N ILE A 2 -18.71 6.15 -17.38
CA ILE A 2 -17.27 6.26 -17.05
C ILE A 2 -16.54 6.59 -18.35
N THR A 3 -15.92 7.77 -18.42
CA THR A 3 -15.16 8.18 -19.60
C THR A 3 -13.84 7.41 -19.67
N LYS A 4 -13.32 7.14 -20.88
CA LYS A 4 -12.04 6.41 -21.08
C LYS A 4 -10.89 6.98 -20.22
N LYS A 5 -10.88 8.30 -19.99
CA LYS A 5 -9.90 9.01 -19.16
C LYS A 5 -9.98 8.63 -17.67
N ASN A 6 -11.18 8.46 -17.13
CA ASN A 6 -11.36 8.04 -15.74
C ASN A 6 -10.91 6.58 -15.53
N LEU A 7 -11.12 5.72 -16.53
CA LEU A 7 -10.62 4.34 -16.50
C LEU A 7 -9.09 4.30 -16.55
N GLN A 8 -8.46 5.10 -17.41
CA GLN A 8 -7.00 5.21 -17.47
C GLN A 8 -6.40 5.67 -16.14
N LEU A 9 -7.02 6.66 -15.49
CA LEU A 9 -6.60 7.12 -14.17
C LEU A 9 -6.71 6.00 -13.13
N LEU A 10 -7.83 5.29 -13.09
CA LEU A 10 -8.03 4.18 -12.15
C LEU A 10 -6.96 3.09 -12.34
N LEU A 11 -6.72 2.67 -13.59
CA LEU A 11 -5.69 1.68 -13.91
C LEU A 11 -4.28 2.16 -13.51
N PHE A 12 -3.96 3.42 -13.79
CA PHE A 12 -2.69 4.03 -13.40
C PHE A 12 -2.50 3.99 -11.88
N VAL A 13 -3.51 4.41 -11.12
CA VAL A 13 -3.46 4.38 -9.65
C VAL A 13 -3.33 2.94 -9.14
N THR A 14 -4.11 1.98 -9.66
CA THR A 14 -4.02 0.58 -9.27
C THR A 14 -2.63 -0.01 -9.52
N ILE A 15 -2.05 0.23 -10.69
CA ILE A 15 -0.69 -0.23 -11.02
C ILE A 15 0.32 0.41 -10.06
N PHE A 16 0.16 1.69 -9.73
CA PHE A 16 1.00 2.37 -8.77
C PHE A 16 0.94 1.71 -7.38
N TYR A 17 -0.27 1.41 -6.87
CA TYR A 17 -0.43 0.67 -5.60
C TYR A 17 0.28 -0.69 -5.63
N ILE A 18 0.11 -1.46 -6.71
CA ILE A 18 0.78 -2.77 -6.86
C ILE A 18 2.31 -2.60 -6.82
N ASN A 19 2.87 -1.60 -7.49
CA ASN A 19 4.31 -1.34 -7.47
C ASN A 19 4.80 -0.99 -6.06
N VAL A 20 4.07 -0.15 -5.32
CA VAL A 20 4.42 0.17 -3.92
C VAL A 20 4.37 -1.09 -3.05
N ILE A 21 3.34 -1.92 -3.19
CA ILE A 21 3.22 -3.18 -2.44
C ILE A 21 4.42 -4.09 -2.70
N ILE A 22 4.77 -4.29 -3.98
CA ILE A 22 5.89 -5.15 -4.38
C ILE A 22 7.22 -4.58 -3.86
N TYR A 23 7.45 -3.27 -4.00
CA TYR A 23 8.66 -2.61 -3.55
C TYR A 23 8.89 -2.79 -2.04
N PHE A 24 7.88 -2.49 -1.23
CA PHE A 24 7.98 -2.65 0.23
C PHE A 24 8.03 -4.13 0.64
N SER A 25 7.32 -5.02 -0.05
CA SER A 25 7.43 -6.46 0.18
C SER A 25 8.87 -6.95 0.03
N LEU A 26 9.55 -6.52 -1.04
CA LEU A 26 10.96 -6.85 -1.27
C LEU A 26 11.86 -6.29 -0.17
N LEU A 27 11.60 -5.06 0.30
CA LEU A 27 12.34 -4.49 1.43
C LEU A 27 12.17 -5.31 2.71
N TYR A 28 10.96 -5.79 3.00
CA TYR A 28 10.72 -6.63 4.18
C TYR A 28 11.44 -7.98 4.09
N VAL A 29 11.41 -8.62 2.92
CA VAL A 29 12.16 -9.85 2.67
C VAL A 29 13.66 -9.60 2.86
N LEU A 30 14.20 -8.50 2.34
CA LEU A 30 15.61 -8.15 2.51
C LEU A 30 15.98 -7.95 3.99
N PHE A 31 15.13 -7.26 4.75
CA PHE A 31 15.37 -7.03 6.19
C PHE A 31 15.36 -8.32 7.00
N ASP A 32 14.50 -9.27 6.63
CA ASP A 32 14.45 -10.62 7.23
C ASP A 32 15.75 -11.39 6.91
N LEU A 33 16.19 -11.38 5.64
CA LEU A 33 17.43 -12.02 5.21
C LEU A 33 18.70 -11.47 5.90
N PHE A 34 18.74 -10.17 6.18
CA PHE A 34 19.86 -9.56 6.91
C PHE A 34 19.74 -9.68 8.44
N ASN A 35 18.71 -10.36 8.96
CA ASN A 35 18.40 -10.44 10.40
C ASN A 35 18.25 -9.07 11.08
N LEU A 36 17.82 -8.05 10.34
CA LEU A 36 17.59 -6.69 10.85
C LEU A 36 16.19 -6.51 11.44
N GLY A 37 15.27 -7.39 11.04
CA GLY A 37 13.89 -7.44 11.50
C GLY A 37 13.08 -8.38 10.62
N TYR A 38 11.98 -8.87 11.13
CA TYR A 38 11.15 -9.86 10.44
C TYR A 38 9.68 -9.54 10.66
N ILE A 39 8.82 -10.08 9.80
CA ILE A 39 7.37 -10.07 10.00
C ILE A 39 7.00 -11.39 10.65
N TYR A 40 6.27 -11.34 11.75
CA TYR A 40 5.80 -12.52 12.47
C TYR A 40 4.32 -12.75 12.22
N ASP A 41 3.95 -13.99 11.92
CA ASP A 41 2.56 -14.42 11.83
C ASP A 41 2.18 -15.17 13.11
N HIS A 42 1.12 -14.72 13.78
CA HIS A 42 0.66 -15.27 15.05
C HIS A 42 -0.13 -16.58 14.90
N TYR A 43 -0.59 -16.91 13.69
CA TYR A 43 -1.48 -18.04 13.43
C TYR A 43 -0.80 -19.19 12.68
N SER A 44 0.44 -19.03 12.21
CA SER A 44 1.21 -20.09 11.54
C SER A 44 2.29 -20.70 12.42
N THR A 45 2.67 -21.95 12.10
CA THR A 45 3.73 -22.66 12.82
C THR A 45 5.10 -22.11 12.47
N ILE A 46 6.06 -22.26 13.39
CA ILE A 46 7.46 -21.80 13.19
C ILE A 46 8.09 -22.45 11.94
N GLU A 47 7.81 -23.72 11.70
CA GLU A 47 8.32 -24.45 10.53
C GLU A 47 7.77 -23.89 9.22
N HIS A 48 6.49 -23.48 9.19
CA HIS A 48 5.90 -22.83 8.02
C HIS A 48 6.54 -21.46 7.78
N GLN A 49 6.73 -20.68 8.85
CA GLN A 49 7.29 -19.33 8.78
C GLN A 49 8.74 -19.26 8.29
N ARG A 50 9.47 -20.37 8.35
CA ARG A 50 10.85 -20.52 7.84
C ARG A 50 10.91 -20.80 6.35
N GLN A 51 9.79 -21.14 5.72
CA GLN A 51 9.76 -21.42 4.29
C GLN A 51 9.96 -20.12 3.50
N SER A 52 10.87 -20.14 2.52
CA SER A 52 11.17 -18.95 1.71
C SER A 52 9.96 -18.42 0.96
N LEU A 53 9.06 -19.31 0.52
CA LEU A 53 7.79 -18.92 -0.10
C LEU A 53 6.88 -18.18 0.89
N ASP A 54 6.79 -18.66 2.14
CA ASP A 54 5.96 -18.03 3.17
C ASP A 54 6.49 -16.63 3.51
N ILE A 55 7.81 -16.46 3.65
CA ILE A 55 8.43 -15.15 3.90
C ILE A 55 8.02 -14.13 2.83
N VAL A 56 8.00 -14.53 1.55
CA VAL A 56 7.60 -13.66 0.44
C VAL A 56 6.10 -13.37 0.48
N THR A 57 5.24 -14.38 0.64
CA THR A 57 3.78 -14.19 0.66
C THR A 57 3.32 -13.38 1.87
N ARG A 58 3.88 -13.66 3.05
CA ARG A 58 3.63 -12.95 4.31
C ARG A 58 4.09 -11.50 4.21
N SER A 59 5.27 -11.24 3.62
CA SER A 59 5.76 -9.87 3.39
C SER A 59 4.88 -9.09 2.43
N MET A 60 4.38 -9.74 1.36
CA MET A 60 3.50 -9.11 0.39
C MET A 60 2.14 -8.78 1.00
N TYR A 61 1.59 -9.70 1.79
CA TYR A 61 0.36 -9.50 2.55
C TYR A 61 0.50 -8.36 3.56
N PHE A 62 1.56 -8.37 4.38
CA PHE A 62 1.86 -7.32 5.35
C PHE A 62 1.99 -5.94 4.67
N SER A 63 2.68 -5.88 3.54
CA SER A 63 2.82 -4.67 2.73
C SER A 63 1.46 -4.13 2.26
N ALA A 64 0.56 -4.99 1.79
CA ALA A 64 -0.78 -4.58 1.37
C ALA A 64 -1.61 -4.02 2.52
N ILE A 65 -1.72 -4.74 3.64
CA ILE A 65 -2.54 -4.30 4.79
C ILE A 65 -1.98 -3.05 5.47
N THR A 66 -0.66 -2.83 5.38
CA THR A 66 0.01 -1.62 5.89
C THR A 66 -0.27 -0.42 4.99
N LEU A 67 -0.14 -0.58 3.66
CA LEU A 67 -0.37 0.48 2.69
C LEU A 67 -1.83 0.98 2.69
N PHE A 68 -2.78 0.05 2.85
CA PHE A 68 -4.20 0.38 2.97
C PHE A 68 -4.63 0.72 4.41
N SER A 69 -3.70 0.70 5.36
CA SER A 69 -3.95 0.97 6.78
C SER A 69 -5.06 0.07 7.38
N THR A 70 -5.22 -1.14 6.85
CA THR A 70 -6.17 -2.14 7.35
C THR A 70 -5.65 -2.80 8.62
N GLY A 71 -4.39 -3.26 8.59
CA GLY A 71 -3.67 -3.78 9.75
C GLY A 71 -4.46 -4.74 10.66
N TYR A 72 -4.88 -5.90 10.14
CA TYR A 72 -5.70 -6.87 10.89
C TYR A 72 -5.05 -7.35 12.21
N GLY A 73 -3.72 -7.26 12.33
CA GLY A 73 -2.96 -7.61 13.53
C GLY A 73 -2.58 -9.09 13.62
N ASP A 74 -2.96 -9.88 12.63
CA ASP A 74 -2.55 -11.27 12.43
C ASP A 74 -1.05 -11.40 12.13
N VAL A 75 -0.52 -10.46 11.35
CA VAL A 75 0.91 -10.31 11.09
C VAL A 75 1.44 -9.00 11.67
N THR A 76 2.63 -9.03 12.27
CA THR A 76 3.24 -7.84 12.88
C THR A 76 4.74 -7.73 12.61
N PRO A 77 5.28 -6.50 12.44
CA PRO A 77 6.70 -6.28 12.21
C PRO A 77 7.49 -6.24 13.52
N PHE A 78 8.65 -6.88 13.53
CA PHE A 78 9.64 -6.84 14.61
C PHE A 78 10.98 -6.29 14.13
N GLY A 79 11.80 -5.78 15.05
CA GLY A 79 13.09 -5.16 14.72
C GLY A 79 12.97 -3.86 13.92
N LEU A 80 13.90 -3.64 12.98
CA LEU A 80 13.95 -2.43 12.13
C LEU A 80 12.84 -2.39 11.07
N THR A 81 12.21 -3.52 10.77
CA THR A 81 11.02 -3.63 9.89
C THR A 81 9.89 -2.70 10.37
N LYS A 82 9.82 -2.39 11.67
CA LYS A 82 8.89 -1.39 12.22
C LYS A 82 9.07 0.01 11.63
N MET A 83 10.31 0.45 11.43
CA MET A 83 10.59 1.78 10.86
C MET A 83 10.17 1.83 9.39
N ILE A 84 10.41 0.75 8.65
CA ILE A 84 9.95 0.64 7.26
C ILE A 84 8.42 0.66 7.19
N ALA A 85 7.74 -0.06 8.09
CA ALA A 85 6.28 -0.07 8.17
C ALA A 85 5.71 1.32 8.45
N MET A 86 6.34 2.10 9.35
CA MET A 86 5.95 3.49 9.59
C MET A 86 6.06 4.34 8.32
N ILE A 87 7.18 4.24 7.61
CA ILE A 87 7.40 4.97 6.34
C ILE A 87 6.36 4.53 5.29
N GLN A 88 6.10 3.24 5.16
CA GLN A 88 5.10 2.72 4.23
C GLN A 88 3.70 3.25 4.53
N SER A 89 3.30 3.27 5.80
CA SER A 89 2.00 3.82 6.22
C SER A 89 1.87 5.31 5.87
N MET A 90 2.95 6.09 5.96
CA MET A 90 2.95 7.49 5.51
C MET A 90 2.65 7.59 4.00
N PHE A 91 3.27 6.74 3.17
CA PHE A 91 2.96 6.69 1.75
C PHE A 91 1.50 6.31 1.49
N GLY A 92 0.95 5.37 2.25
CA GLY A 92 -0.47 4.99 2.18
C GLY A 92 -1.40 6.20 2.35
N TYR A 93 -1.19 6.99 3.42
CA TYR A 93 -2.01 8.18 3.67
C TYR A 93 -1.83 9.26 2.60
N ILE A 94 -0.60 9.52 2.13
CA ILE A 94 -0.34 10.52 1.09
C ILE A 94 -1.07 10.15 -0.22
N LEU A 95 -1.06 8.86 -0.58
CA LEU A 95 -1.72 8.37 -1.79
C LEU A 95 -3.24 8.52 -1.72
N GLN A 96 -3.84 8.11 -0.60
CA GLN A 96 -5.28 8.26 -0.38
C GLN A 96 -5.70 9.75 -0.42
N ALA A 97 -4.94 10.63 0.25
CA ALA A 97 -5.20 12.07 0.23
C ALA A 97 -5.06 12.68 -1.18
N SER A 98 -4.03 12.29 -1.93
CA SER A 98 -3.80 12.74 -3.31
C SER A 98 -4.98 12.39 -4.24
N PHE A 99 -5.50 11.16 -4.11
CA PHE A 99 -6.67 10.73 -4.88
C PHE A 99 -7.91 11.57 -4.57
N ILE A 100 -8.18 11.85 -3.29
CA ILE A 100 -9.30 12.69 -2.86
C ILE A 100 -9.14 14.13 -3.41
N LEU A 101 -7.96 14.72 -3.28
CA LEU A 101 -7.68 16.07 -3.80
C LEU A 101 -7.88 16.15 -5.31
N HIS A 102 -7.46 15.13 -6.05
CA HIS A 102 -7.69 15.05 -7.49
C HIS A 102 -9.19 15.02 -7.83
N PHE A 103 -9.96 14.20 -7.11
CA PHE A 103 -11.41 14.11 -7.29
C PHE A 103 -12.11 15.43 -6.96
N ILE A 104 -11.74 16.08 -5.86
CA ILE A 104 -12.28 17.40 -5.50
C ILE A 104 -11.95 18.44 -6.57
N LYS A 105 -10.70 18.48 -7.06
CA LYS A 105 -10.26 19.43 -8.09
C LYS A 105 -11.06 19.28 -9.38
N ILE A 106 -11.33 18.05 -9.82
CA ILE A 106 -12.16 17.77 -11.00
C ILE A 106 -13.56 18.36 -10.82
N ASN A 107 -14.22 18.06 -9.70
CA ASN A 107 -15.59 18.50 -9.45
C ASN A 107 -15.69 20.03 -9.24
N PHE A 108 -14.74 20.61 -8.51
CA PHE A 108 -14.70 22.05 -8.26
C PHE A 108 -14.49 22.85 -9.55
N PHE A 109 -13.57 22.41 -10.41
CA PHE A 109 -13.34 23.08 -11.69
C PHE A 109 -14.55 22.97 -12.62
N HIS A 110 -15.22 21.82 -12.62
CA HIS A 110 -16.46 21.64 -13.39
C HIS A 110 -17.56 22.60 -12.94
N SER A 111 -17.78 22.75 -11.62
CA SER A 111 -18.81 23.65 -11.08
C SER A 111 -18.57 25.13 -11.40
N ARG A 112 -17.30 25.57 -11.43
CA ARG A 112 -16.98 26.97 -11.72
C ARG A 112 -17.18 27.33 -13.18
N ASN A 113 -16.92 26.39 -14.10
CA ASN A 113 -17.08 26.62 -15.54
C ASN A 113 -18.56 26.74 -15.96
N SER A 114 -19.48 26.07 -15.24
CA SER A 114 -20.92 26.15 -15.51
C SER A 114 -21.61 27.43 -15.00
N ARG A 115 -20.94 28.24 -14.17
CA ARG A 115 -21.49 29.51 -13.64
C ARG A 115 -21.08 30.75 -14.45
N GLY A 116 -20.12 30.63 -15.37
CA GLY A 116 -19.60 31.73 -16.17
C GLY A 116 -20.15 31.84 -17.59
N SER A 117 -21.18 31.06 -17.95
CA SER A 117 -21.74 31.02 -19.32
C SER A 117 -23.13 31.65 -19.45
N PHE A 118 -23.44 32.66 -18.62
CA PHE A 118 -24.63 33.51 -18.76
C PHE A 118 -24.20 34.93 -19.10
#